data_AF-A0A2T3HLD5-F1
#
_entry.id   AF-A0A2T3HLD5-F1
#
_cell.length_a   1.000
_cell.length_b   1.000
_cell.length_c   1.000
_cell.angle_alpha   90.00
_cell.angle_beta   90.00
_cell.angle_gamma   90.00
#
_symmetry.space_group_name_H-M   'P 1'
#
loop_
_entity.id
_entity.type
_entity.pdbx_description
1 polymer ?
#
loop_
_entity_poly.entity_id
_entity_poly.type
_entity_poly.pdbx_seq_one_letter_code
_entity_poly.pdbx_strand_id
1 'polypeptide(L)'
;MTTKIMTGLFMCLYLYAISLGVFMTDLFRLPAPLLFCLPLVFLFKCRERADGSYINEVMLLALGAFLFYAVGLADLTAFIANSLCMVLCAAYFYFFVGGEQPRLHRSIVVFFLLLGISGAVMVLNHLYGASVDSVREQVLGEEVMQSPSGLSTSQFVFGYQVAAFCTMLFVASVVYRQPVYLQLLAFAICIALLLLGMQRSAFIAFSIATVIFLVAYYRYKGVFAIGALVLACFLLYHFYLQFQLDGIENIITKNEHNDAASNRSSLSGENLRIYLDYPYGLVFYGKNWADVIYRNQVFSAGITSHNAYLMFFTYLGPFLGLGLLAMIYRRPVQIMLRVISAVREPENRLLVCLGFSFLATSINALSHNPWLISSDGPTLFLYFALLHTWSARQQTAAYRTPATSFAHA
;
A
#
# COMPACT_ATOMS: atom_id res chain seq x y z
N MET A 1 3.43 9.80 -33.31
CA MET A 1 2.26 10.00 -32.43
C MET A 1 1.76 8.66 -31.88
N THR A 2 1.62 7.65 -32.73
CA THR A 2 1.22 6.27 -32.42
C THR A 2 2.04 5.61 -31.31
N THR A 3 3.38 5.73 -31.33
CA THR A 3 4.28 5.16 -30.31
C THR A 3 4.02 5.72 -28.91
N LYS A 4 3.70 7.02 -28.79
CA LYS A 4 3.42 7.68 -27.50
C LYS A 4 2.08 7.23 -26.93
N ILE A 5 1.07 7.06 -27.78
CA ILE A 5 -0.26 6.56 -27.40
C ILE A 5 -0.15 5.11 -26.94
N MET A 6 0.54 4.25 -27.69
CA MET A 6 0.78 2.86 -27.31
C MET A 6 1.54 2.74 -26.00
N THR A 7 2.60 3.55 -25.81
CA THR A 7 3.35 3.58 -24.55
C THR A 7 2.45 3.95 -23.38
N GLY A 8 1.60 4.97 -23.54
CA GLY A 8 0.63 5.38 -22.52
C GLY A 8 -0.38 4.29 -22.20
N LEU A 9 -0.90 3.60 -23.22
CA LEU A 9 -1.85 2.50 -23.05
C LEU A 9 -1.24 1.33 -22.26
N PHE A 10 -0.07 0.84 -22.67
CA PHE A 10 0.62 -0.26 -21.98
C PHE A 10 0.98 0.12 -20.54
N MET A 11 1.40 1.36 -20.31
CA MET A 11 1.66 1.88 -18.96
C MET A 11 0.40 1.87 -18.10
N CYS A 12 -0.73 2.37 -18.62
CA CYS A 12 -2.00 2.35 -17.90
C CYS A 12 -2.46 0.91 -17.58
N LEU A 13 -2.38 -0.01 -18.55
CA LEU A 13 -2.79 -1.41 -18.36
C LEU A 13 -1.89 -2.15 -17.36
N TYR A 14 -0.59 -1.88 -17.38
CA TYR A 14 0.35 -2.44 -16.42
C TYR A 14 0.10 -1.91 -14.99
N LEU A 15 -0.07 -0.59 -14.84
CA LEU A 15 -0.35 0.01 -13.54
C LEU A 15 -1.72 -0.40 -13.01
N TYR A 16 -2.71 -0.59 -13.90
CA TYR A 16 -4.00 -1.20 -13.57
C TYR A 16 -3.81 -2.60 -12.99
N ALA A 17 -3.09 -3.48 -13.68
CA ALA A 17 -2.84 -4.84 -13.21
C ALA A 17 -2.17 -4.87 -11.82
N ILE A 18 -1.15 -4.04 -11.59
CA ILE A 18 -0.48 -3.97 -10.28
C ILE A 18 -1.37 -3.35 -9.21
N SER A 19 -2.01 -2.21 -9.49
CA SER A 19 -2.81 -1.48 -8.49
C SER A 19 -3.99 -2.29 -7.97
N LEU A 20 -4.62 -3.10 -8.83
CA LEU A 20 -5.80 -3.89 -8.50
C LEU A 20 -5.47 -5.35 -8.16
N GLY A 21 -4.22 -5.80 -8.35
CA GLY A 21 -3.82 -7.18 -8.09
C GLY A 21 -4.29 -8.18 -9.14
N VAL A 22 -4.60 -7.73 -10.37
CA VAL A 22 -5.03 -8.60 -11.46
C VAL A 22 -3.82 -9.35 -12.00
N PHE A 23 -3.67 -10.62 -11.57
CA PHE A 23 -2.53 -11.44 -11.99
C PHE A 23 -2.79 -12.17 -13.30
N MET A 24 -3.99 -12.73 -13.51
CA MET A 24 -4.36 -13.42 -14.75
C MET A 24 -5.40 -12.62 -15.54
N THR A 25 -5.39 -12.78 -16.86
CA THR A 25 -6.48 -12.30 -17.72
C THR A 25 -7.22 -13.50 -18.29
N ASP A 26 -8.55 -13.48 -18.24
CA ASP A 26 -9.39 -14.57 -18.76
C ASP A 26 -9.15 -14.87 -20.24
N LEU A 27 -8.76 -13.84 -20.99
CA LEU A 27 -8.62 -13.89 -22.44
C LEU A 27 -7.29 -14.50 -22.91
N PHE A 28 -6.18 -14.19 -22.23
CA PHE A 28 -4.85 -14.59 -22.69
C PHE A 28 -4.20 -15.69 -21.83
N ARG A 29 -4.75 -16.00 -20.64
CA ARG A 29 -4.17 -16.95 -19.66
C ARG A 29 -2.67 -16.73 -19.39
N LEU A 30 -2.19 -15.52 -19.68
CA LEU A 30 -0.85 -15.04 -19.42
C LEU A 30 -0.92 -14.07 -18.26
N PRO A 31 0.12 -14.02 -17.40
CA PRO A 31 0.15 -13.07 -16.31
C PRO A 31 0.03 -11.64 -16.86
N ALA A 32 -1.00 -10.90 -16.44
CA ALA A 32 -1.28 -9.54 -16.90
C ALA A 32 -0.09 -8.60 -16.67
N PRO A 33 0.63 -8.67 -15.52
CA PRO A 33 1.86 -7.89 -15.32
C PRO A 33 2.91 -8.20 -16.40
N LEU A 34 3.02 -9.46 -16.83
CA LEU A 34 3.99 -9.86 -17.87
C LEU A 34 3.58 -9.33 -19.24
N LEU A 35 2.32 -9.53 -19.62
CA LEU A 35 1.78 -9.08 -20.91
C LEU A 35 1.95 -7.58 -21.13
N PHE A 36 1.71 -6.78 -20.10
CA PHE A 36 1.76 -5.32 -20.21
C PHE A 36 3.13 -4.71 -19.88
N CYS A 37 3.96 -5.35 -19.05
CA CYS A 37 5.28 -4.84 -18.69
C CYS A 37 6.37 -5.16 -19.72
N LEU A 38 6.38 -6.36 -20.32
CA LEU A 38 7.45 -6.74 -21.25
C LEU A 38 7.55 -5.78 -22.46
N PRO A 39 6.45 -5.35 -23.10
CA PRO A 39 6.52 -4.34 -24.16
C PRO A 39 7.15 -3.02 -23.67
N LEU A 40 6.84 -2.58 -22.45
CA LEU A 40 7.40 -1.36 -21.86
C LEU A 40 8.92 -1.48 -21.64
N VAL A 41 9.37 -2.64 -21.17
CA VAL A 41 10.78 -2.92 -20.86
C VAL A 41 11.64 -3.12 -22.11
N PHE A 42 11.13 -3.80 -23.13
CA PHE A 42 11.89 -4.16 -24.33
C PHE A 42 11.70 -3.19 -25.51
N LEU A 43 10.46 -2.73 -25.77
CA LEU A 43 10.16 -1.90 -26.94
C LEU A 43 10.19 -0.40 -26.61
N PHE A 44 9.77 -0.01 -25.41
CA PHE A 44 9.67 1.40 -24.99
C PHE A 44 10.72 1.81 -23.93
N LYS A 45 11.81 1.06 -23.87
CA LYS A 45 12.93 1.26 -22.93
C LYS A 45 13.44 2.70 -22.93
N CYS A 46 13.74 3.24 -21.74
CA CYS A 46 14.41 4.52 -21.59
C CYS A 46 15.87 4.44 -22.08
N ARG A 47 16.33 5.50 -22.77
CA ARG A 47 17.72 5.58 -23.25
C ARG A 47 18.72 5.74 -22.11
N GLU A 48 18.36 6.54 -21.11
CA GLU A 48 19.14 6.75 -19.90
C GLU A 48 18.71 5.74 -18.85
N ARG A 49 19.61 4.81 -18.50
CA ARG A 49 19.36 3.88 -17.39
C ARG A 49 19.41 4.64 -16.08
N ALA A 50 18.58 4.25 -15.12
CA ALA A 50 18.73 4.72 -13.75
C ALA A 50 20.10 4.28 -13.20
N ASP A 51 20.78 5.14 -12.43
CA ASP A 51 21.98 4.70 -11.71
C ASP A 51 21.56 3.86 -10.50
N GLY A 52 22.22 2.72 -10.36
CA GLY A 52 21.95 1.74 -9.32
C GLY A 52 21.13 0.55 -9.81
N SER A 53 21.20 -0.53 -9.04
CA SER A 53 20.51 -1.80 -9.33
C SER A 53 19.51 -2.10 -8.22
N TYR A 54 18.33 -2.60 -8.60
CA TYR A 54 17.33 -3.13 -7.67
C TYR A 54 17.51 -4.62 -7.36
N ILE A 55 18.61 -5.24 -7.81
CA ILE A 55 18.85 -6.68 -7.63
C ILE A 55 18.81 -7.06 -6.15
N ASN A 56 19.44 -6.27 -5.27
CA ASN A 56 19.49 -6.57 -3.85
C ASN A 56 18.08 -6.53 -3.21
N GLU A 57 17.28 -5.53 -3.58
CA GLU A 57 15.89 -5.42 -3.12
C GLU A 57 15.03 -6.57 -3.61
N VAL A 58 15.13 -6.92 -4.89
CA VAL A 58 14.38 -8.03 -5.48
C VAL A 58 14.79 -9.35 -4.86
N MET A 59 16.08 -9.59 -4.62
CA MET A 59 16.55 -10.81 -3.95
C MET A 59 16.05 -10.90 -2.51
N LEU A 60 16.05 -9.80 -1.76
CA LEU A 60 15.53 -9.77 -0.39
C LEU A 60 14.03 -10.01 -0.34
N LEU A 61 13.26 -9.39 -1.25
CA LEU A 61 11.82 -9.61 -1.36
C LEU A 61 11.49 -11.04 -1.78
N ALA A 62 12.21 -11.58 -2.77
CA ALA A 62 12.06 -12.96 -3.22
C ALA A 62 12.45 -13.96 -2.13
N LEU A 63 13.49 -13.70 -1.34
CA LEU A 63 13.84 -14.52 -0.19
C LEU A 63 12.72 -14.50 0.87
N GLY A 64 12.16 -13.32 1.17
CA GLY A 64 11.01 -13.18 2.05
C GLY A 64 9.78 -13.95 1.53
N ALA A 65 9.50 -13.85 0.23
CA ALA A 65 8.42 -14.59 -0.43
C ALA A 65 8.64 -16.10 -0.43
N PHE A 66 9.88 -16.55 -0.66
CA PHE A 66 10.22 -17.96 -0.62
C PHE A 66 9.98 -18.54 0.78
N LEU A 67 10.50 -17.87 1.81
CA LEU A 67 10.34 -18.33 3.19
C LEU A 67 8.88 -18.29 3.65
N PHE A 68 8.12 -17.27 3.24
CA PHE A 68 6.72 -17.15 3.65
C PHE A 68 5.79 -18.08 2.86
N TYR A 69 5.82 -18.02 1.52
CA TYR A 69 4.90 -18.79 0.67
C TYR A 69 5.35 -20.22 0.44
N ALA A 70 6.58 -20.43 -0.02
CA ALA A 70 7.04 -21.77 -0.39
C ALA A 70 7.35 -22.62 0.85
N VAL A 71 7.97 -22.04 1.89
CA VAL A 71 8.32 -22.77 3.11
C VAL A 71 7.21 -22.70 4.16
N GLY A 72 6.66 -21.51 4.43
CA GLY A 72 5.63 -21.33 5.45
C GLY A 72 4.24 -21.84 5.05
N LEU A 73 3.77 -21.50 3.85
CA LEU A 73 2.44 -21.87 3.37
C LEU A 73 2.41 -23.10 2.46
N ALA A 74 3.58 -23.63 2.08
CA ALA A 74 3.72 -24.68 1.07
C ALA A 74 3.04 -24.35 -0.28
N ASP A 75 2.90 -23.06 -0.60
CA ASP A 75 2.27 -22.56 -1.82
C ASP A 75 3.31 -22.02 -2.81
N LEU A 76 3.79 -22.93 -3.66
CA LEU A 76 4.77 -22.60 -4.69
C LEU A 76 4.17 -21.69 -5.79
N THR A 77 2.88 -21.79 -6.05
CA THR A 77 2.19 -21.00 -7.08
C THR A 77 2.15 -19.53 -6.67
N ALA A 78 1.74 -19.25 -5.43
CA ALA A 78 1.76 -17.90 -4.88
C ALA A 78 3.19 -17.33 -4.81
N PHE A 79 4.20 -18.15 -4.48
CA PHE A 79 5.60 -17.73 -4.51
C PHE A 79 6.05 -17.27 -5.91
N ILE A 80 5.77 -18.06 -6.96
CA ILE A 80 6.15 -17.75 -8.33
C ILE A 80 5.44 -16.49 -8.82
N ALA A 81 4.14 -16.39 -8.57
CA ALA A 81 3.34 -15.22 -8.95
C ALA A 81 3.88 -13.93 -8.33
N ASN A 82 4.16 -13.96 -7.03
CA ASN A 82 4.71 -12.82 -6.29
C ASN A 82 6.11 -12.44 -6.76
N SER A 83 6.99 -13.42 -6.92
CA SER A 83 8.36 -13.18 -7.40
C SER A 83 8.37 -12.57 -8.79
N LEU A 84 7.46 -13.01 -9.67
CA LEU A 84 7.30 -12.43 -11.00
C LEU A 84 6.87 -10.96 -10.92
N CYS A 85 5.86 -10.63 -10.10
CA CYS A 85 5.43 -9.25 -9.88
C CYS A 85 6.58 -8.37 -9.35
N MET A 86 7.36 -8.85 -8.38
CA MET A 86 8.53 -8.15 -7.83
C MET A 86 9.57 -7.83 -8.91
N VAL A 87 9.94 -8.82 -9.72
CA VAL A 87 10.92 -8.66 -10.81
C VAL A 87 10.40 -7.68 -11.87
N LEU A 88 9.14 -7.81 -12.27
CA LEU A 88 8.55 -6.93 -13.28
C LEU A 88 8.40 -5.49 -12.78
N CYS A 89 8.06 -5.29 -11.50
CA CYS A 89 8.01 -3.96 -10.90
C CYS A 89 9.39 -3.30 -10.87
N ALA A 90 10.42 -4.03 -10.45
CA ALA A 90 11.79 -3.55 -10.51
C ALA A 90 12.23 -3.24 -11.95
N ALA A 91 11.91 -4.12 -12.91
CA ALA A 91 12.23 -3.95 -14.32
C ALA A 91 11.52 -2.72 -14.93
N TYR A 92 10.27 -2.46 -14.54
CA TYR A 92 9.53 -1.27 -14.95
C TYR A 92 10.25 0.01 -14.53
N PHE A 93 10.64 0.14 -13.25
CA PHE A 93 11.35 1.33 -12.78
C PHE A 93 12.76 1.44 -13.36
N TYR A 94 13.46 0.33 -13.53
CA TYR A 94 14.83 0.34 -14.01
C TYR A 94 14.95 0.58 -15.52
N PHE A 95 14.12 -0.08 -16.34
CA PHE A 95 14.23 -0.05 -17.79
C PHE A 95 13.25 0.92 -18.46
N PHE A 96 12.00 1.00 -18.01
CA PHE A 96 10.99 1.86 -18.65
C PHE A 96 11.01 3.29 -18.11
N VAL A 97 11.00 3.46 -16.78
CA VAL A 97 11.10 4.78 -16.15
C VAL A 97 12.52 5.34 -16.33
N GLY A 98 13.55 4.58 -15.96
CA GLY A 98 14.95 4.94 -16.18
C GLY A 98 15.31 6.28 -15.52
N GLY A 99 16.16 7.08 -16.16
CA GLY A 99 16.51 8.43 -15.69
C GLY A 99 15.45 9.51 -15.98
N GLU A 100 14.38 9.19 -16.72
CA GLU A 100 13.43 10.18 -17.21
C GLU A 100 12.39 10.59 -16.15
N GLN A 101 12.64 11.72 -15.47
CA GLN A 101 11.71 12.33 -14.51
C GLN A 101 10.25 12.48 -15.02
N PRO A 102 9.99 12.86 -16.29
CA PRO A 102 8.62 12.95 -16.78
C PRO A 102 7.88 11.61 -16.79
N ARG A 103 8.57 10.49 -17.03
CA ARG A 103 7.96 9.15 -17.01
C ARG A 103 7.62 8.72 -15.60
N LEU A 104 8.50 9.00 -14.64
CA LEU A 104 8.25 8.75 -13.22
C LEU A 104 7.00 9.49 -12.75
N HIS A 105 6.92 10.80 -13.04
CA HIS A 105 5.78 11.61 -12.63
C HIS A 105 4.46 11.11 -13.25
N ARG A 106 4.44 10.80 -14.56
CA ARG A 106 3.25 10.23 -15.21
C ARG A 106 2.85 8.88 -14.62
N SER A 107 3.81 8.01 -14.32
CA SER A 107 3.55 6.71 -13.69
C SER A 107 2.85 6.89 -12.35
N ILE A 108 3.37 7.79 -11.52
CA ILE A 108 2.79 8.09 -10.19
C ILE A 108 1.38 8.68 -10.34
N VAL A 109 1.18 9.64 -11.24
CA VAL A 109 -0.14 10.25 -11.47
C VAL A 109 -1.16 9.21 -11.93
N VAL A 110 -0.83 8.39 -12.93
CA VAL A 110 -1.73 7.34 -13.43
C VAL A 110 -2.02 6.33 -12.33
N PHE A 111 -1.00 5.92 -11.57
CA PHE A 111 -1.16 4.98 -10.47
C PHE A 111 -2.15 5.50 -9.40
N PHE A 112 -1.97 6.73 -8.91
CA PHE A 112 -2.89 7.31 -7.92
C PHE A 112 -4.27 7.66 -8.49
N LEU A 113 -4.37 7.97 -9.78
CA LEU A 113 -5.65 8.17 -10.45
C LEU A 113 -6.46 6.86 -10.49
N LEU A 114 -5.80 5.73 -10.77
CA LEU A 114 -6.44 4.40 -10.70
C LEU A 114 -6.94 4.08 -9.29
N LEU A 115 -6.16 4.41 -8.24
CA LEU A 115 -6.62 4.28 -6.86
C LEU A 115 -7.83 5.18 -6.56
N GLY A 116 -7.83 6.40 -7.08
CA GLY A 116 -8.96 7.32 -6.97
C GLY A 116 -10.22 6.79 -7.66
N ILE A 117 -10.08 6.18 -8.85
CA ILE A 117 -11.19 5.51 -9.54
C ILE A 117 -11.70 4.34 -8.70
N SER A 118 -10.83 3.53 -8.10
CA SER A 118 -11.24 2.45 -7.18
C SER A 118 -12.07 2.99 -6.01
N GLY A 119 -11.67 4.14 -5.45
CA GLY A 119 -12.45 4.85 -4.42
C GLY A 119 -13.81 5.35 -4.93
N ALA A 120 -13.90 5.90 -6.14
CA ALA A 120 -15.17 6.33 -6.72
C ALA A 120 -16.11 5.14 -6.97
N VAL A 121 -15.60 4.01 -7.45
CA VAL A 121 -16.36 2.76 -7.63
C VAL A 121 -16.91 2.26 -6.29
N MET A 122 -16.14 2.37 -5.20
CA MET A 122 -16.63 2.04 -3.86
C MET A 122 -17.83 2.92 -3.46
N VAL A 123 -17.80 4.22 -3.75
CA VAL A 123 -18.96 5.11 -3.48
C VAL A 123 -20.17 4.68 -4.31
N LEU A 124 -19.97 4.36 -5.59
CA LEU A 124 -21.05 3.85 -6.45
C LEU A 124 -21.60 2.51 -5.95
N ASN A 125 -20.76 1.68 -5.34
CA ASN A 125 -21.19 0.39 -4.81
C ASN A 125 -22.18 0.56 -3.64
N HIS A 126 -21.95 1.55 -2.77
CA HIS A 126 -22.94 1.92 -1.74
C HIS A 126 -24.28 2.39 -2.31
N LEU A 127 -24.30 2.94 -3.53
CA LEU A 127 -25.51 3.48 -4.16
C LEU A 127 -26.24 2.47 -5.05
N TYR A 128 -25.51 1.54 -5.67
CA TYR A 128 -26.03 0.66 -6.74
C TYR A 128 -25.61 -0.82 -6.64
N GLY A 129 -25.03 -1.24 -5.50
CA GLY A 129 -24.75 -2.62 -5.06
C GLY A 129 -24.66 -3.68 -6.15
N ALA A 130 -25.75 -4.40 -6.37
CA ALA A 130 -25.83 -5.56 -7.27
C ALA A 130 -25.37 -5.28 -8.72
N SER A 131 -25.66 -4.09 -9.24
CA SER A 131 -25.28 -3.70 -10.61
C SER A 131 -23.78 -3.43 -10.73
N VAL A 132 -23.17 -2.89 -9.67
CA VAL A 132 -21.74 -2.55 -9.65
C VAL A 132 -20.91 -3.81 -9.41
N ASP A 133 -21.33 -4.69 -8.52
CA ASP A 133 -20.63 -5.95 -8.25
C ASP A 133 -20.59 -6.85 -9.50
N SER A 134 -21.70 -6.95 -10.26
CA SER A 134 -21.73 -7.70 -11.54
C SER A 134 -20.75 -7.17 -12.58
N VAL A 135 -20.57 -5.84 -12.67
CA VAL A 135 -19.61 -5.21 -13.59
C VAL A 135 -18.17 -5.42 -13.10
N ARG A 136 -17.94 -5.41 -11.79
CA ARG A 136 -16.62 -5.63 -11.19
C ARG A 136 -16.12 -7.04 -11.42
N GLU A 137 -16.98 -8.05 -11.25
CA GLU A 137 -16.64 -9.45 -11.52
C GLU A 137 -16.20 -9.64 -12.98
N GLN A 138 -16.89 -9.00 -13.93
CA GLN A 138 -16.50 -9.02 -15.35
C GLN A 138 -15.17 -8.32 -15.63
N VAL A 139 -14.85 -7.26 -14.89
CA VAL A 139 -13.64 -6.45 -15.08
C VAL A 139 -12.41 -7.07 -14.39
N LEU A 140 -12.61 -7.80 -13.30
CA LEU A 140 -11.56 -8.48 -12.53
C LEU A 140 -11.31 -9.93 -12.96
N GLY A 141 -12.33 -10.60 -13.51
CA GLY A 141 -12.26 -12.04 -13.84
C GLY A 141 -12.35 -12.96 -12.61
N GLU A 142 -12.67 -12.40 -11.43
CA GLU A 142 -12.77 -13.13 -10.16
C GLU A 142 -14.03 -12.68 -9.40
N GLU A 143 -14.64 -13.61 -8.63
CA GLU A 143 -15.78 -13.30 -7.76
C GLU A 143 -15.41 -12.30 -6.66
N VAL A 144 -16.28 -11.31 -6.42
CA VAL A 144 -16.07 -10.31 -5.37
C VAL A 144 -16.34 -10.95 -4.00
N MET A 145 -15.28 -11.25 -3.25
CA MET A 145 -15.41 -11.97 -1.97
C MET A 145 -16.05 -11.14 -0.84
N GLN A 146 -15.85 -9.82 -0.84
CA GLN A 146 -16.37 -8.92 0.21
C GLN A 146 -16.68 -7.53 -0.37
N SER A 147 -17.91 -7.05 -0.22
CA SER A 147 -18.38 -5.73 -0.67
C SER A 147 -18.69 -4.84 0.54
N PRO A 148 -18.45 -3.51 0.52
CA PRO A 148 -17.88 -2.69 -0.55
C PRO A 148 -16.34 -2.70 -0.54
N SER A 149 -15.71 -2.88 -1.70
CA SER A 149 -14.23 -3.01 -1.83
C SER A 149 -13.65 -2.32 -3.09
N GLY A 150 -14.34 -1.32 -3.62
CA GLY A 150 -13.86 -0.55 -4.78
C GLY A 150 -13.70 -1.42 -6.01
N LEU A 151 -12.55 -1.36 -6.69
CA LEU A 151 -12.19 -2.29 -7.77
C LEU A 151 -11.35 -3.48 -7.28
N SER A 152 -11.23 -3.71 -5.97
CA SER A 152 -10.46 -4.82 -5.43
C SER A 152 -11.33 -6.05 -5.17
N THR A 153 -10.76 -7.25 -5.20
CA THR A 153 -11.48 -8.50 -4.90
C THR A 153 -11.83 -8.65 -3.41
N SER A 154 -11.12 -7.93 -2.52
CA SER A 154 -11.36 -7.97 -1.08
C SER A 154 -11.32 -6.59 -0.43
N GLN A 155 -12.03 -6.44 0.70
CA GLN A 155 -11.98 -5.23 1.52
C GLN A 155 -10.54 -4.93 1.98
N PHE A 156 -9.75 -5.95 2.33
CA PHE A 156 -8.39 -5.76 2.86
C PHE A 156 -7.43 -5.10 1.86
N VAL A 157 -7.45 -5.58 0.61
CA VAL A 157 -6.61 -5.03 -0.45
C VAL A 157 -7.06 -3.61 -0.80
N PHE A 158 -8.37 -3.36 -0.80
CA PHE A 158 -8.92 -2.02 -0.93
C PHE A 158 -8.44 -1.07 0.18
N GLY A 159 -8.29 -1.54 1.42
CA GLY A 159 -7.70 -0.76 2.51
C GLY A 159 -6.32 -0.22 2.23
N TYR A 160 -5.44 -1.03 1.63
CA TYR A 160 -4.11 -0.57 1.23
C TYR A 160 -4.21 0.53 0.18
N GLN A 161 -5.12 0.39 -0.79
CA GLN A 161 -5.38 1.38 -1.84
C GLN A 161 -5.87 2.71 -1.24
N VAL A 162 -6.88 2.67 -0.37
CA VAL A 162 -7.44 3.88 0.25
C VAL A 162 -6.43 4.53 1.20
N ALA A 163 -5.71 3.76 2.02
CA ALA A 163 -4.68 4.30 2.90
C ALA A 163 -3.58 5.02 2.11
N ALA A 164 -3.12 4.44 0.99
CA ALA A 164 -2.14 5.06 0.11
C ALA A 164 -2.67 6.35 -0.53
N PHE A 165 -3.87 6.29 -1.12
CA PHE A 165 -4.50 7.39 -1.86
C PHE A 165 -4.85 8.57 -0.96
N CYS A 166 -5.56 8.34 0.15
CA CYS A 166 -5.96 9.40 1.08
C CYS A 166 -4.74 10.13 1.65
N THR A 167 -3.71 9.39 2.03
CA THR A 167 -2.46 9.98 2.55
C THR A 167 -1.75 10.79 1.46
N MET A 168 -1.67 10.27 0.23
CA MET A 168 -1.08 11.00 -0.90
C MET A 168 -1.82 12.31 -1.15
N LEU A 169 -3.15 12.25 -1.24
CA LEU A 169 -4.01 13.38 -1.57
C LEU A 169 -3.89 14.51 -0.52
N PHE A 170 -4.01 14.15 0.76
CA PHE A 170 -3.91 15.12 1.84
C PHE A 170 -2.50 15.72 1.95
N VAL A 171 -1.45 14.89 1.98
CA VAL A 171 -0.06 15.37 2.10
C VAL A 171 0.31 16.23 0.89
N ALA A 172 -0.07 15.83 -0.32
CA ALA A 172 0.17 16.62 -1.52
C ALA A 172 -0.51 18.00 -1.45
N SER A 173 -1.76 18.07 -0.96
CA SER A 173 -2.46 19.37 -0.82
C SER A 173 -1.68 20.36 0.05
N VAL A 174 -1.06 19.89 1.13
CA VAL A 174 -0.29 20.72 2.06
C VAL A 174 1.10 21.05 1.50
N VAL A 175 1.82 20.05 1.03
CA VAL A 175 3.23 20.16 0.61
C VAL A 175 3.39 20.98 -0.67
N TYR A 176 2.42 20.91 -1.59
CA TYR A 176 2.37 21.76 -2.78
C TYR A 176 1.73 23.14 -2.53
N ARG A 177 1.47 23.49 -1.25
CA ARG A 177 0.95 24.79 -0.83
C ARG A 177 -0.36 25.18 -1.52
N GLN A 178 -1.26 24.21 -1.67
CA GLN A 178 -2.61 24.51 -2.17
C GLN A 178 -3.33 25.43 -1.17
N PRO A 179 -4.28 26.27 -1.62
CA PRO A 179 -5.06 27.11 -0.73
C PRO A 179 -5.83 26.27 0.31
N VAL A 180 -6.09 26.87 1.48
CA VAL A 180 -6.68 26.17 2.65
C VAL A 180 -8.00 25.47 2.31
N TYR A 181 -8.84 26.07 1.46
CA TYR A 181 -10.11 25.45 1.06
C TYR A 181 -9.91 24.14 0.27
N LEU A 182 -8.87 24.02 -0.56
CA LEU A 182 -8.53 22.76 -1.25
C LEU A 182 -7.95 21.73 -0.29
N GLN A 183 -7.21 22.16 0.75
CA GLN A 183 -6.72 21.26 1.79
C GLN A 183 -7.88 20.67 2.62
N LEU A 184 -8.85 21.53 2.98
CA LEU A 184 -10.08 21.11 3.68
C LEU A 184 -10.93 20.16 2.81
N LEU A 185 -11.07 20.47 1.52
CA LEU A 185 -11.78 19.61 0.57
C LEU A 185 -11.08 18.24 0.43
N ALA A 186 -9.75 18.23 0.27
CA ALA A 186 -8.96 17.01 0.20
C ALA A 186 -9.14 16.16 1.48
N PHE A 187 -9.09 16.80 2.65
CA PHE A 187 -9.33 16.13 3.92
C PHE A 187 -10.75 15.55 4.01
N ALA A 188 -11.78 16.31 3.63
CA ALA A 188 -13.16 15.85 3.63
C ALA A 188 -13.37 14.65 2.70
N ILE A 189 -12.79 14.67 1.49
CA ILE A 189 -12.81 13.54 0.55
C ILE A 189 -12.13 12.31 1.19
N CYS A 190 -10.98 12.49 1.85
CA CYS A 190 -10.30 11.39 2.53
C CYS A 190 -11.16 10.76 3.63
N ILE A 191 -11.79 11.58 4.47
CA ILE A 191 -12.67 11.11 5.55
C ILE A 191 -13.89 10.39 4.97
N ALA A 192 -14.51 10.93 3.93
CA ALA A 192 -15.65 10.29 3.26
C ALA A 192 -15.29 8.92 2.70
N LEU A 193 -14.18 8.81 1.96
CA LEU A 193 -13.69 7.54 1.40
C LEU A 193 -13.34 6.53 2.50
N LEU A 194 -12.69 6.95 3.58
CA LEU A 194 -12.32 6.07 4.68
C LEU A 194 -13.55 5.57 5.45
N LEU A 195 -14.54 6.42 5.70
CA LEU A 195 -15.78 6.03 6.40
C LEU A 195 -16.62 5.04 5.58
N LEU A 196 -16.78 5.32 4.27
CA LEU A 196 -17.50 4.45 3.34
C LEU A 196 -16.75 3.16 3.03
N GLY A 197 -15.41 3.17 3.05
CA GLY A 197 -14.59 1.99 2.76
C GLY A 197 -14.63 0.90 3.83
N MET A 198 -15.32 1.13 4.95
CA MET A 198 -15.57 0.12 6.01
C MET A 198 -14.32 -0.57 6.58
N GLN A 199 -13.15 0.08 6.47
CA GLN A 199 -11.87 -0.44 6.95
C GLN A 199 -11.23 0.42 8.05
N ARG A 200 -11.36 -0.06 9.28
CA ARG A 200 -10.85 0.58 10.51
C ARG A 200 -9.33 0.78 10.49
N SER A 201 -8.59 -0.22 10.03
CA SER A 201 -7.12 -0.17 10.00
C SER A 201 -6.59 0.91 9.05
N ALA A 202 -7.26 1.14 7.91
CA ALA A 202 -6.90 2.17 6.95
C ALA A 202 -7.13 3.57 7.53
N PHE A 203 -8.21 3.76 8.29
CA PHE A 203 -8.48 5.00 9.02
C PHE A 203 -7.39 5.29 10.06
N ILE A 204 -7.07 4.31 10.92
CA ILE A 204 -6.01 4.45 11.93
C ILE A 204 -4.66 4.76 11.28
N ALA A 205 -4.31 4.05 10.20
CA ALA A 205 -3.07 4.25 9.49
C ALA A 205 -2.97 5.65 8.86
N PHE A 206 -4.04 6.13 8.22
CA PHE A 206 -4.13 7.49 7.70
C PHE A 206 -4.00 8.54 8.81
N SER A 207 -4.68 8.34 9.96
CA SER A 207 -4.59 9.25 11.10
C SER A 207 -3.17 9.34 11.67
N ILE A 208 -2.51 8.20 11.89
CA ILE A 208 -1.13 8.17 12.41
C ILE A 208 -0.17 8.83 11.41
N ALA A 209 -0.24 8.47 10.13
CA ALA A 209 0.63 9.07 9.10
C ALA A 209 0.40 10.59 8.99
N THR A 210 -0.85 11.04 9.04
CA THR A 210 -1.22 12.47 9.02
C THR A 210 -0.71 13.21 10.25
N VAL A 211 -0.84 12.63 11.45
CA VAL A 211 -0.31 13.24 12.68
C VAL A 211 1.21 13.38 12.61
N ILE A 212 1.92 12.32 12.23
CA ILE A 212 3.39 12.36 12.05
C ILE A 212 3.76 13.44 11.03
N PHE A 213 3.05 13.52 9.90
CA PHE A 213 3.27 14.55 8.89
C PHE A 213 3.06 15.96 9.42
N LEU A 214 1.93 16.24 10.09
CA LEU A 214 1.61 17.56 10.62
C LEU A 214 2.62 17.99 11.70
N VAL A 215 3.04 17.06 12.57
CA VAL A 215 4.10 17.32 13.57
C VAL A 215 5.43 17.63 12.88
N ALA A 216 5.84 16.84 11.88
CA ALA A 216 7.07 17.10 11.14
C ALA A 216 7.02 18.44 10.37
N TYR A 217 5.90 18.73 9.70
CA TYR A 217 5.75 19.87 8.82
C TYR A 217 5.50 21.18 9.57
N TYR A 218 4.62 21.20 10.58
CA TYR A 218 4.25 22.40 11.33
C TYR A 218 4.93 22.52 12.70
N ARG A 219 5.69 21.50 13.16
CA ARG A 219 6.33 21.45 14.48
C ARG A 219 5.30 21.69 15.59
N TYR A 220 5.58 22.57 16.55
CA TYR A 220 4.69 22.90 17.66
C TYR A 220 3.31 23.43 17.21
N LYS A 221 3.22 24.10 16.05
CA LYS A 221 1.94 24.56 15.48
C LYS A 221 1.08 23.38 14.98
N GLY A 222 1.69 22.22 14.76
CA GLY A 222 0.99 20.98 14.40
C GLY A 222 0.04 20.50 15.50
N VAL A 223 0.33 20.78 16.76
CA VAL A 223 -0.55 20.42 17.90
C VAL A 223 -1.89 21.15 17.80
N PHE A 224 -1.89 22.43 17.43
CA PHE A 224 -3.12 23.19 17.18
C PHE A 224 -3.88 22.67 15.97
N ALA A 225 -3.18 22.29 14.90
CA ALA A 225 -3.81 21.69 13.73
C ALA A 225 -4.47 20.34 14.06
N ILE A 226 -3.83 19.51 14.90
CA ILE A 226 -4.38 18.25 15.39
C ILE A 226 -5.60 18.50 16.28
N GLY A 227 -5.53 19.46 17.21
CA GLY A 227 -6.67 19.84 18.05
C GLY A 227 -7.88 20.30 17.22
N ALA A 228 -7.65 21.13 16.20
CA ALA A 228 -8.69 21.56 15.26
C ALA A 228 -9.25 20.38 14.44
N LEU A 229 -8.41 19.44 14.03
CA LEU A 229 -8.82 18.22 13.32
C LEU A 229 -9.76 17.35 14.18
N VAL A 230 -9.37 17.11 15.44
CA VAL A 230 -10.15 16.33 16.39
C VAL A 230 -11.49 17.00 16.66
N LEU A 231 -11.49 18.32 16.87
CA LEU A 231 -12.71 19.09 17.06
C LEU A 231 -13.63 19.03 15.83
N ALA A 232 -13.08 19.17 14.63
CA ALA A 232 -13.84 19.07 13.38
C ALA A 232 -14.46 17.67 13.21
N CYS A 233 -13.70 16.60 13.47
CA CYS A 233 -14.22 15.23 13.44
C CYS A 233 -15.33 15.01 14.49
N PHE A 234 -15.16 15.56 15.70
CA PHE A 234 -16.15 15.47 16.78
C PHE A 234 -17.47 16.18 16.40
N LEU A 235 -17.38 17.40 15.86
CA LEU A 235 -18.54 18.14 15.38
C LEU A 235 -19.23 17.42 14.22
N LEU A 236 -18.47 16.92 13.25
CA LEU A 236 -19.00 16.21 12.09
C LEU A 236 -19.71 14.91 12.50
N TYR A 237 -19.18 14.19 13.50
CA TYR A 237 -19.83 13.02 14.08
C TYR A 237 -21.17 13.36 14.73
N HIS A 238 -21.18 14.29 15.69
CA HIS A 238 -22.36 14.59 16.49
C HIS A 238 -23.46 15.36 15.74
N PHE A 239 -23.10 16.23 14.79
CA PHE A 239 -24.08 17.08 14.11
C PHE A 239 -24.57 16.53 12.77
N TYR A 240 -23.83 15.62 12.14
CA TYR A 240 -24.17 15.16 10.78
C TYR A 240 -24.24 13.64 10.67
N LEU A 241 -23.19 12.91 11.05
CA LEU A 241 -23.14 11.45 10.87
C LEU A 241 -24.15 10.72 11.74
N GLN A 242 -24.38 11.15 12.99
CA GLN A 242 -25.34 10.53 13.90
C GLN A 242 -26.81 10.68 13.45
N PHE A 243 -27.13 11.65 12.59
CA PHE A 243 -28.51 11.96 12.20
C PHE A 243 -28.90 11.55 10.77
N GLN A 244 -27.94 11.34 9.85
CA GLN A 244 -28.23 11.00 8.44
C GLN A 244 -27.81 9.59 8.00
N LEU A 245 -27.08 8.83 8.82
CA LEU A 245 -26.59 7.49 8.44
C LEU A 245 -27.42 6.32 8.96
N ASP A 246 -28.64 6.58 9.46
CA ASP A 246 -29.61 5.51 9.77
C ASP A 246 -29.98 4.76 8.48
N GLY A 247 -29.26 3.66 8.22
CA GLY A 247 -29.50 2.74 7.10
C GLY A 247 -28.32 2.49 6.14
N ILE A 248 -27.18 3.18 6.26
CA ILE A 248 -26.00 2.94 5.40
C ILE A 248 -24.89 2.24 6.21
N GLU A 249 -24.44 1.06 5.77
CA GLU A 249 -23.30 0.37 6.38
C GLU A 249 -22.01 1.19 6.25
N ASN A 250 -21.37 1.50 7.36
CA ASN A 250 -20.17 2.31 7.46
C ASN A 250 -19.30 1.82 8.63
N ILE A 251 -18.15 2.44 8.88
CA ILE A 251 -17.26 2.02 9.99
C ILE A 251 -17.97 2.03 11.35
N ILE A 252 -18.84 3.01 11.61
CA ILE A 252 -19.53 3.21 12.89
C ILE A 252 -20.60 2.13 13.07
N THR A 253 -21.47 1.91 12.07
CA THR A 253 -22.50 0.86 12.13
C THR A 253 -21.87 -0.54 12.17
N LYS A 254 -20.76 -0.78 11.46
CA LYS A 254 -19.96 -2.03 11.58
C LYS A 254 -19.35 -2.21 12.97
N ASN A 255 -19.19 -1.15 13.75
CA ASN A 255 -18.68 -1.22 15.11
C ASN A 255 -19.80 -1.44 16.14
N GLU A 256 -21.01 -0.94 15.87
CA GLU A 256 -22.20 -1.16 16.69
C GLU A 256 -22.78 -2.58 16.50
N HIS A 257 -22.73 -3.12 15.28
CA HIS A 257 -23.15 -4.51 14.97
C HIS A 257 -22.09 -5.57 15.31
N ASN A 258 -21.02 -5.22 16.03
CA ASN A 258 -20.04 -6.21 16.47
C ASN A 258 -20.64 -7.09 17.57
N ASP A 259 -21.07 -8.29 17.19
CA ASP A 259 -21.53 -9.32 18.13
C ASP A 259 -20.47 -9.59 19.21
N ALA A 260 -20.90 -9.63 20.47
CA ALA A 260 -20.06 -9.92 21.64
C ALA A 260 -19.37 -11.31 21.55
N ALA A 261 -19.88 -12.22 20.72
CA ALA A 261 -19.28 -13.52 20.43
C ALA A 261 -18.05 -13.44 19.50
N SER A 262 -17.85 -12.32 18.79
CA SER A 262 -16.72 -12.06 17.87
C SER A 262 -15.70 -11.09 18.47
N ASN A 263 -15.41 -11.25 19.76
CA ASN A 263 -14.59 -10.34 20.54
C ASN A 263 -13.11 -10.39 20.10
N ARG A 264 -12.72 -9.40 19.28
CA ARG A 264 -11.46 -9.28 18.51
C ARG A 264 -10.17 -9.28 19.34
N SER A 265 -10.25 -8.93 20.62
CA SER A 265 -9.11 -8.92 21.55
C SER A 265 -8.60 -10.33 21.85
N SER A 266 -9.48 -11.35 21.79
CA SER A 266 -9.10 -12.75 21.96
C SER A 266 -8.17 -13.24 20.83
N LEU A 267 -8.44 -12.82 19.59
CA LEU A 267 -7.70 -13.23 18.38
C LEU A 267 -6.22 -12.79 18.40
N SER A 268 -5.94 -11.56 18.84
CA SER A 268 -4.57 -11.06 18.98
C SER A 268 -3.82 -11.77 20.13
N GLY A 269 -4.54 -12.10 21.21
CA GLY A 269 -4.01 -12.89 22.31
C GLY A 269 -3.64 -14.32 21.89
N GLU A 270 -4.36 -14.90 20.94
CA GLU A 270 -4.03 -16.23 20.42
C GLU A 270 -2.79 -16.25 19.54
N ASN A 271 -2.56 -15.24 18.69
CA ASN A 271 -1.30 -15.15 17.95
C ASN A 271 -0.09 -15.01 18.88
N LEU A 272 -0.28 -14.31 20.01
CA LEU A 272 0.74 -14.22 21.06
C LEU A 272 0.94 -15.56 21.78
N ARG A 273 -0.12 -16.35 21.99
CA ARG A 273 -0.02 -17.72 22.55
C ARG A 273 0.71 -18.68 21.61
N ILE A 274 0.36 -18.69 20.32
CA ILE A 274 1.09 -19.47 19.30
C ILE A 274 2.56 -19.06 19.29
N TYR A 275 2.84 -17.77 19.42
CA TYR A 275 4.22 -17.29 19.51
C TYR A 275 4.94 -17.75 20.78
N LEU A 276 4.27 -17.82 21.93
CA LEU A 276 4.84 -18.37 23.17
C LEU A 276 5.10 -19.88 23.06
N ASP A 277 4.21 -20.62 22.40
CA ASP A 277 4.34 -22.06 22.20
C ASP A 277 5.41 -22.40 21.14
N TYR A 278 5.61 -21.53 20.15
CA TYR A 278 6.54 -21.71 19.03
C TYR A 278 7.45 -20.49 18.84
N PRO A 279 8.36 -20.20 19.80
CA PRO A 279 9.12 -18.95 19.84
C PRO A 279 10.13 -18.76 18.68
N TYR A 280 10.51 -19.85 18.00
CA TYR A 280 11.39 -19.80 16.83
C TYR A 280 10.63 -19.65 15.51
N GLY A 281 9.29 -19.74 15.51
CA GLY A 281 8.45 -19.71 14.31
C GLY A 281 8.02 -21.08 13.85
N LEU A 282 6.78 -21.20 13.37
CA LEU A 282 6.13 -22.46 13.00
C LEU A 282 6.93 -23.30 12.00
N VAL A 283 7.63 -22.64 11.06
CA VAL A 283 8.48 -23.28 10.05
C VAL A 283 9.55 -24.17 10.68
N PHE A 284 10.18 -23.71 11.77
CA PHE A 284 11.24 -24.48 12.44
C PHE A 284 10.71 -25.68 13.22
N TYR A 285 9.40 -25.71 13.49
CA TYR A 285 8.73 -26.83 14.12
C TYR A 285 8.03 -27.75 13.11
N GLY A 286 8.15 -27.49 11.80
CA GLY A 286 7.48 -28.25 10.75
C GLY A 286 5.96 -28.18 10.85
N LYS A 287 5.42 -27.08 11.39
CA LYS A 287 3.97 -26.86 11.55
C LYS A 287 3.49 -25.76 10.62
N ASN A 288 2.25 -25.88 10.18
CA ASN A 288 1.54 -24.83 9.48
C ASN A 288 0.52 -24.18 10.39
N TRP A 289 0.01 -23.00 10.01
CA TRP A 289 -1.00 -22.29 10.80
C TRP A 289 -2.25 -23.13 11.04
N ALA A 290 -2.67 -23.92 10.05
CA ALA A 290 -3.76 -24.88 10.18
C ALA A 290 -3.55 -25.81 11.39
N ASP A 291 -2.35 -26.35 11.57
CA ASP A 291 -2.04 -27.34 12.61
C ASP A 291 -2.13 -26.79 14.04
N VAL A 292 -2.01 -25.47 14.19
CA VAL A 292 -2.05 -24.79 15.50
C VAL A 292 -3.39 -24.13 15.82
N ILE A 293 -4.22 -23.79 14.84
CA ILE A 293 -5.53 -23.17 15.09
C ILE A 293 -6.64 -24.17 15.43
N TYR A 294 -6.61 -25.40 14.89
CA TYR A 294 -7.69 -26.38 15.07
C TYR A 294 -7.82 -26.92 16.51
N ARG A 295 -6.88 -26.61 17.40
CA ARG A 295 -6.94 -27.01 18.82
C ARG A 295 -7.78 -26.06 19.69
N ASN A 296 -8.24 -24.92 19.17
CA ASN A 296 -9.09 -23.97 19.88
C ASN A 296 -10.54 -24.02 19.38
N GLN A 297 -11.48 -24.25 20.31
CA GLN A 297 -12.93 -24.35 20.04
C GLN A 297 -13.55 -23.07 19.44
N VAL A 298 -12.82 -21.96 19.40
CA VAL A 298 -13.25 -20.67 18.84
C VAL A 298 -13.08 -20.60 17.31
N PHE A 299 -12.37 -21.55 16.68
CA PHE A 299 -12.01 -21.55 15.24
C PHE A 299 -12.57 -22.74 14.44
N SER A 300 -13.79 -23.19 14.73
CA SER A 300 -14.43 -24.24 13.92
C SER A 300 -14.61 -23.86 12.43
N ALA A 301 -14.54 -22.57 12.08
CA ALA A 301 -14.74 -22.04 10.73
C ALA A 301 -13.45 -21.74 9.93
N GLY A 302 -12.25 -22.06 10.43
CA GLY A 302 -10.99 -21.86 9.70
C GLY A 302 -10.36 -20.45 9.80
N ILE A 303 -9.40 -20.15 8.92
CA ILE A 303 -8.64 -18.89 8.90
C ILE A 303 -9.59 -17.73 8.55
N THR A 304 -10.00 -16.93 9.54
CA THR A 304 -10.63 -15.65 9.25
C THR A 304 -9.56 -14.61 8.95
N SER A 305 -9.88 -13.62 8.13
CA SER A 305 -8.99 -12.47 7.81
C SER A 305 -8.51 -11.68 9.04
N HIS A 306 -9.13 -11.91 10.20
CA HIS A 306 -8.81 -11.30 11.48
C HIS A 306 -7.86 -12.16 12.32
N ASN A 307 -7.51 -13.37 11.87
CA ASN A 307 -6.42 -14.19 12.42
C ASN A 307 -5.07 -13.88 11.76
N ALA A 308 -5.12 -13.15 10.64
CA ALA A 308 -3.98 -12.75 9.85
C ALA A 308 -3.27 -11.49 10.42
N TYR A 309 -3.19 -11.35 11.74
CA TYR A 309 -2.25 -10.41 12.36
C TYR A 309 -0.93 -11.14 12.62
N LEU A 310 0.21 -10.57 12.22
CA LEU A 310 1.54 -11.12 12.55
C LEU A 310 1.85 -12.55 12.08
N MET A 311 1.09 -13.16 11.16
CA MET A 311 1.37 -14.52 10.63
C MET A 311 2.76 -14.57 10.00
N PHE A 312 3.22 -13.47 9.37
CA PHE A 312 4.60 -13.41 8.90
C PHE A 312 5.61 -13.68 10.02
N PHE A 313 5.39 -13.06 11.20
CA PHE A 313 6.21 -13.30 12.39
C PHE A 313 5.95 -14.65 13.03
N THR A 314 4.72 -15.16 13.01
CA THR A 314 4.43 -16.47 13.60
C THR A 314 4.98 -17.61 12.75
N TYR A 315 4.97 -17.49 11.42
CA TYR A 315 5.54 -18.51 10.52
C TYR A 315 7.07 -18.50 10.58
N LEU A 316 7.70 -17.35 10.39
CA LEU A 316 9.16 -17.25 10.32
C LEU A 316 9.84 -17.09 11.69
N GLY A 317 9.06 -16.78 12.72
CA GLY A 317 9.59 -16.43 14.03
C GLY A 317 10.09 -14.99 14.10
N PRO A 318 10.43 -14.51 15.31
CA PRO A 318 10.84 -13.14 15.54
C PRO A 318 12.21 -12.84 14.93
N PHE A 319 13.18 -13.76 15.06
CA PHE A 319 14.55 -13.49 14.62
C PHE A 319 14.65 -13.41 13.10
N LEU A 320 14.14 -14.42 12.40
CA LEU A 320 14.17 -14.46 10.94
C LEU A 320 13.16 -13.46 10.35
N GLY A 321 11.95 -13.39 10.88
CA GLY A 321 10.91 -12.47 10.43
C GLY A 321 11.31 -10.99 10.62
N LEU A 322 11.68 -10.57 11.84
CA LEU A 322 12.12 -9.18 12.08
C LEU A 322 13.45 -8.88 11.38
N GLY A 323 14.36 -9.85 11.26
CA GLY A 323 15.61 -9.68 10.54
C GLY A 323 15.38 -9.38 9.05
N LEU A 324 14.54 -10.18 8.38
CA LEU A 324 14.15 -9.94 6.99
C LEU A 324 13.41 -8.62 6.82
N LEU A 325 12.46 -8.32 7.71
CA LEU A 325 11.74 -7.06 7.70
C LEU A 325 12.72 -5.89 7.88
N ALA A 326 13.63 -5.93 8.85
CA ALA A 326 14.63 -4.89 9.05
C ALA A 326 15.50 -4.69 7.79
N MET A 327 15.88 -5.76 7.10
CA MET A 327 16.64 -5.67 5.84
C MET A 327 15.82 -5.04 4.70
N ILE A 328 14.56 -5.46 4.52
CA ILE A 328 13.65 -4.92 3.49
C ILE A 328 13.36 -3.42 3.76
N TYR A 329 13.10 -3.05 5.02
CA TYR A 329 12.71 -1.69 5.39
C TYR A 329 13.90 -0.75 5.62
N ARG A 330 15.12 -1.26 5.66
CA ARG A 330 16.32 -0.45 5.94
C ARG A 330 16.40 0.79 5.07
N ARG A 331 16.25 0.64 3.75
CA ARG A 331 16.33 1.76 2.79
C ARG A 331 15.10 2.69 2.90
N PRO A 332 13.85 2.20 2.84
CA PRO A 332 12.67 3.05 3.06
C PRO A 332 12.73 3.86 4.36
N VAL A 333 13.14 3.26 5.47
CA VAL A 333 13.27 3.95 6.77
C VAL A 333 14.33 5.04 6.71
N GLN A 334 15.51 4.76 6.14
CA GLN A 334 16.54 5.78 5.96
C GLN A 334 16.07 6.95 5.10
N ILE A 335 15.32 6.67 4.03
CA ILE A 335 14.71 7.70 3.19
C ILE A 335 13.70 8.51 4.01
N MET A 336 12.81 7.84 4.75
CA MET A 336 11.80 8.49 5.59
C MET A 336 12.39 9.41 6.65
N LEU A 337 13.45 8.98 7.35
CA LEU A 337 14.13 9.81 8.34
C LEU A 337 14.69 11.10 7.70
N ARG A 338 15.28 11.00 6.50
CA ARG A 338 15.77 12.16 5.76
C ARG A 338 14.63 13.05 5.27
N VAL A 339 13.56 12.46 4.74
CA VAL A 339 12.35 13.15 4.29
C VAL A 339 11.71 13.94 5.42
N ILE A 340 11.59 13.37 6.63
CA ILE A 340 11.04 14.05 7.81
C ILE A 340 11.91 15.25 8.19
N SER A 341 13.24 15.09 8.20
CA SER A 341 14.16 16.19 8.53
C SER A 341 14.08 17.35 7.53
N ALA A 342 13.76 17.06 6.28
CA ALA A 342 13.77 17.99 5.15
C ALA A 342 12.37 18.16 4.51
N VAL A 343 11.31 18.01 5.31
CA VAL A 343 9.91 17.91 4.83
C VAL A 343 9.40 19.18 4.13
N ARG A 344 10.02 20.34 4.41
CA ARG A 344 9.64 21.65 3.85
C ARG A 344 10.38 22.01 2.57
N GLU A 345 11.41 21.26 2.20
CA GLU A 345 12.18 21.55 0.99
C GLU A 345 11.33 21.30 -0.26
N PRO A 346 11.26 22.26 -1.21
CA PRO A 346 10.41 22.16 -2.39
C PRO A 346 10.84 21.03 -3.34
N GLU A 347 12.09 20.61 -3.26
CA GLU A 347 12.64 19.50 -4.06
C GLU A 347 12.16 18.14 -3.54
N ASN A 348 11.65 18.09 -2.31
CA ASN A 348 11.32 16.85 -1.61
C ASN A 348 9.85 16.52 -1.72
N ARG A 349 9.05 17.41 -2.32
CA ARG A 349 7.60 17.34 -2.25
C ARG A 349 7.04 15.98 -2.65
N LEU A 350 7.49 15.46 -3.80
CA LEU A 350 7.06 14.14 -4.29
C LEU A 350 7.52 13.01 -3.36
N LEU A 351 8.75 13.09 -2.86
CA LEU A 351 9.34 12.11 -1.95
C LEU A 351 8.63 12.10 -0.58
N VAL A 352 8.21 13.27 -0.09
CA VAL A 352 7.37 13.43 1.10
C VAL A 352 6.03 12.73 0.87
N CYS A 353 5.35 13.01 -0.23
CA CYS A 353 4.06 12.39 -0.51
C CYS A 353 4.18 10.86 -0.62
N LEU A 354 5.11 10.34 -1.42
CA LEU A 354 5.35 8.90 -1.56
C LEU A 354 5.74 8.25 -0.24
N GLY A 355 6.59 8.91 0.54
CA GLY A 355 7.06 8.42 1.83
C GLY A 355 5.93 8.28 2.85
N PHE A 356 5.06 9.29 2.98
CA PHE A 356 3.91 9.22 3.87
C PHE A 356 2.84 8.25 3.37
N SER A 357 2.60 8.14 2.05
CA SER A 357 1.74 7.09 1.50
C SER A 357 2.26 5.69 1.79
N PHE A 358 3.56 5.45 1.60
CA PHE A 358 4.19 4.18 1.95
C PHE A 358 4.08 3.89 3.45
N LEU A 359 4.29 4.89 4.31
CA LEU A 359 4.11 4.77 5.76
C LEU A 359 2.68 4.44 6.16
N ALA A 360 1.67 5.06 5.54
CA ALA A 360 0.27 4.74 5.83
C ALA A 360 -0.07 3.31 5.40
N THR A 361 0.31 2.90 4.20
CA THR A 361 0.14 1.51 3.76
C THR A 361 0.88 0.54 4.69
N SER A 362 2.03 0.95 5.22
CA SER A 362 2.81 0.20 6.18
C SER A 362 2.11 -0.06 7.50
N ILE A 363 1.56 0.99 8.08
CA ILE A 363 0.84 0.90 9.35
C ILE A 363 -0.45 0.09 9.15
N ASN A 364 -1.14 0.27 8.02
CA ASN A 364 -2.33 -0.51 7.68
C ASN A 364 -2.02 -2.01 7.61
N ALA A 365 -0.87 -2.37 7.06
CA ALA A 365 -0.40 -3.74 6.96
C ALA A 365 0.07 -4.38 8.27
N LEU A 366 0.46 -3.61 9.28
CA LEU A 366 0.63 -4.19 10.61
C LEU A 366 -0.68 -4.80 11.13
N SER A 367 -1.82 -4.38 10.57
CA SER A 367 -3.13 -4.95 10.86
C SER A 367 -3.51 -6.13 9.95
N HIS A 368 -2.78 -6.36 8.85
CA HIS A 368 -3.11 -7.36 7.84
C HIS A 368 -1.81 -7.88 7.17
N ASN A 369 -1.51 -9.17 7.34
CA ASN A 369 -0.24 -9.81 6.94
C ASN A 369 0.26 -9.73 5.50
N PRO A 370 -0.57 -9.66 4.44
CA PRO A 370 -0.06 -9.76 3.08
C PRO A 370 0.56 -8.43 2.66
N TRP A 371 1.71 -8.09 3.24
CA TRP A 371 2.35 -6.82 2.95
C TRP A 371 3.79 -6.96 2.50
N LEU A 372 4.04 -6.32 1.35
CA LEU A 372 5.25 -6.31 0.53
C LEU A 372 5.64 -7.66 -0.07
N ILE A 373 5.42 -8.75 0.65
CA ILE A 373 5.76 -10.11 0.22
C ILE A 373 4.67 -10.70 -0.68
N SER A 374 3.41 -10.33 -0.44
CA SER A 374 2.26 -10.75 -1.25
C SER A 374 2.02 -9.89 -2.50
N SER A 375 2.91 -8.92 -2.77
CA SER A 375 2.81 -7.99 -3.92
C SER A 375 1.44 -7.33 -4.11
N ASP A 376 0.60 -7.27 -3.06
CA ASP A 376 -0.78 -6.83 -3.20
C ASP A 376 -0.91 -5.31 -3.23
N GLY A 377 -1.78 -4.85 -4.13
CA GLY A 377 -2.22 -3.46 -4.24
C GLY A 377 -1.06 -2.47 -4.42
N PRO A 378 -1.04 -1.33 -3.70
CA PRO A 378 -0.07 -0.27 -3.96
C PRO A 378 1.33 -0.48 -3.38
N THR A 379 1.53 -1.56 -2.65
CA THR A 379 2.67 -1.73 -1.74
C THR A 379 4.00 -1.82 -2.49
N LEU A 380 4.06 -2.71 -3.48
CA LEU A 380 5.24 -2.95 -4.31
C LEU A 380 5.58 -1.73 -5.18
N PHE A 381 4.55 -1.11 -5.77
CA PHE A 381 4.72 0.10 -6.57
C PHE A 381 5.26 1.26 -5.72
N LEU A 382 4.69 1.51 -4.54
CA LEU A 382 5.15 2.56 -3.63
C LEU A 382 6.59 2.32 -3.14
N TYR A 383 6.94 1.06 -2.86
CA TYR A 383 8.30 0.69 -2.45
C TYR A 383 9.33 1.09 -3.52
N PHE A 384 9.13 0.65 -4.77
CA PHE A 384 10.06 1.00 -5.85
C PHE A 384 9.96 2.47 -6.25
N ALA A 385 8.79 3.09 -6.24
CA ALA A 385 8.63 4.52 -6.51
C ALA A 385 9.41 5.37 -5.51
N LEU A 386 9.38 5.03 -4.22
CA LEU A 386 10.12 5.71 -3.17
C LEU A 386 11.63 5.59 -3.38
N LEU A 387 12.13 4.37 -3.60
CA LEU A 387 13.56 4.10 -3.85
C LEU A 387 14.05 4.81 -5.12
N HIS A 388 13.25 4.75 -6.19
CA HIS A 388 13.59 5.33 -7.48
C HIS A 388 13.62 6.87 -7.41
N THR A 389 12.61 7.47 -6.78
CA THR A 389 12.55 8.94 -6.59
C THR A 389 13.71 9.42 -5.72
N TRP A 390 14.08 8.64 -4.70
CA TRP A 390 15.25 8.93 -3.87
C TRP A 390 16.57 8.88 -4.67
N SER A 391 16.79 7.81 -5.45
CA SER A 391 17.99 7.69 -6.29
C SER A 391 18.11 8.86 -7.27
N ALA A 392 17.02 9.16 -7.98
CA ALA A 392 16.99 10.24 -8.97
C ALA A 392 17.26 11.63 -8.35
N ARG A 393 16.85 11.82 -7.09
CA ARG A 393 17.15 13.04 -6.33
C ARG A 393 18.64 13.12 -5.97
N GLN A 394 19.26 12.03 -5.53
CA GLN A 394 20.69 12.01 -5.20
C GLN A 394 21.56 12.35 -6.41
N GLN A 395 21.21 11.83 -7.59
CA GLN A 395 21.88 12.19 -8.85
C GLN A 395 21.78 13.68 -9.15
N THR A 396 20.57 14.24 -9.02
CA THR A 396 20.34 15.68 -9.24
C THR A 396 21.16 16.54 -8.27
N ALA A 397 21.28 16.13 -7.01
CA ALA A 397 22.09 16.82 -6.01
C ALA A 397 23.59 16.73 -6.31
N ALA A 398 24.08 15.55 -6.73
CA ALA A 398 25.48 15.33 -7.10
C ALA A 398 25.89 16.16 -8.34
N TYR A 399 25.02 16.28 -9.34
CA TYR A 399 25.28 17.10 -10.53
C TYR A 399 25.31 18.61 -10.23
N ARG A 400 24.59 19.05 -9.19
CA ARG A 400 24.54 20.45 -8.75
C ARG A 400 25.69 20.87 -7.84
N THR A 401 26.49 19.91 -7.35
CA THR A 401 27.74 20.21 -6.67
C THR A 401 28.86 20.10 -7.70
N PRO A 402 29.27 21.19 -8.39
CA PRO A 402 30.49 21.12 -9.18
C PRO A 402 31.62 20.73 -8.23
N ALA A 403 32.53 19.88 -8.70
CA ALA A 403 33.74 19.51 -7.98
C ALA A 403 34.62 20.77 -7.73
N THR A 404 34.26 21.59 -6.74
CA THR A 404 35.10 22.67 -6.20
C THR A 404 36.01 22.08 -5.13
N SER A 405 36.83 21.11 -5.52
CA SER A 405 37.89 20.59 -4.64
C SER A 405 39.06 20.01 -5.43
N PHE A 406 39.52 20.69 -6.48
CA PHE A 406 40.90 20.57 -6.99
C PHE A 406 41.33 21.87 -7.69
N ALA A 407 41.35 22.95 -6.91
CA ALA A 407 42.17 24.13 -7.20
C ALA A 407 42.54 24.74 -5.84
N HIS A 408 43.84 24.87 -5.59
CA HIS A 408 44.52 25.31 -4.36
C HIS A 408 44.88 24.21 -3.35
N ALA A 409 46.01 23.55 -3.59
CA ALA A 409 47.24 23.76 -2.81
C ALA A 409 48.43 23.33 -3.65
#